data_AF-A0A4R0VKX6-F1
#
_entry.id   AF-A0A4R0VKX6-F1
#
_cell.length_a   1.000
_cell.length_b   1.000
_cell.length_c   1.000
_cell.angle_alpha   90.00
_cell.angle_beta   90.00
_cell.angle_gamma   90.00
#
_symmetry.space_group_name_H-M   'P 1'
#
loop_
_entity.id
_entity.type
_entity.pdbx_description
1 polymer ?
#
loop_
_entity_poly.entity_id
_entity_poly.type
_entity_poly.pdbx_seq_one_letter_code
_entity_poly.pdbx_strand_id
1 'polypeptide(L)'
;MSITINGQTSPATEFAWDGCHKIYLLDNGDADKNGEAGYKVLPVSELQRVWDQSCPLRFINNWALDKNYVPQCYEKPVTIEAR
;
A
#
# COMPACT_ATOMS: atom_id res chain seq x y z
N MET A 1 5.43 -4.01 -13.92
CA MET A 1 4.27 -3.79 -13.06
C MET A 1 4.37 -2.41 -12.45
N SER A 2 3.25 -1.73 -12.32
CA SER A 2 3.07 -0.46 -11.62
C SER A 2 1.67 -0.43 -11.01
N ILE A 3 1.46 0.44 -10.03
CA ILE A 3 0.14 0.64 -9.44
C ILE A 3 -0.23 2.12 -9.45
N THR A 4 -1.47 2.43 -9.80
CA THR A 4 -2.04 3.77 -9.72
C THR A 4 -3.07 3.81 -8.60
N ILE A 5 -2.89 4.72 -7.64
CA ILE A 5 -3.78 4.93 -6.51
C ILE A 5 -4.21 6.39 -6.49
N ASN A 6 -5.51 6.68 -6.55
CA ASN A 6 -6.04 8.05 -6.62
C ASN A 6 -5.37 8.92 -7.71
N GLY A 7 -5.03 8.31 -8.86
CA GLY A 7 -4.33 8.97 -9.97
C GLY A 7 -2.81 9.14 -9.78
N GLN A 8 -2.24 8.72 -8.65
CA GLN A 8 -0.80 8.74 -8.39
C GLN A 8 -0.19 7.38 -8.73
N THR A 9 0.84 7.33 -9.58
CA THR A 9 1.51 6.08 -9.98
C THR A 9 2.73 5.79 -9.10
N SER A 10 2.86 4.54 -8.68
CA SER A 10 4.03 3.96 -8.00
C SER A 10 4.62 2.83 -8.85
N PRO A 11 5.96 2.68 -8.88
CA PRO A 11 6.61 1.52 -9.49
C PRO A 11 6.53 0.25 -8.63
N ALA A 12 5.91 0.30 -7.45
CA ALA A 12 5.84 -0.83 -6.52
C ALA A 12 5.16 -2.04 -7.16
N THR A 13 5.77 -3.20 -6.92
CA THR A 13 5.21 -4.52 -7.28
C THR A 13 4.67 -5.27 -6.07
N GLU A 14 5.07 -4.86 -4.86
CA GLU A 14 4.67 -5.44 -3.59
C GLU A 14 4.35 -4.32 -2.58
N PHE A 15 3.66 -4.69 -1.50
CA PHE A 15 3.38 -3.81 -0.37
C PHE A 15 3.49 -4.57 0.95
N ALA A 16 3.86 -3.85 2.01
CA ALA A 16 3.87 -4.34 3.38
C ALA A 16 2.55 -3.97 4.09
N TRP A 17 1.95 -4.94 4.78
CA TRP A 17 0.71 -4.77 5.53
C TRP A 17 0.83 -5.30 6.96
N ASP A 18 0.43 -4.51 7.95
CA ASP A 18 0.51 -4.89 9.37
C ASP A 18 -0.59 -5.88 9.82
N GLY A 19 -1.49 -6.25 8.92
CA GLY A 19 -2.63 -7.09 9.24
C GLY A 19 -3.88 -6.31 9.68
N CYS A 20 -3.86 -4.98 9.69
CA CYS A 20 -4.99 -4.17 10.14
C CYS A 20 -5.25 -2.89 9.33
N HIS A 21 -4.29 -1.96 9.24
CA HIS A 21 -4.53 -0.63 8.66
C HIS A 21 -3.28 0.07 8.09
N LYS A 22 -2.07 -0.39 8.41
CA LYS A 22 -0.85 0.18 7.84
C LYS A 22 -0.53 -0.55 6.55
N ILE A 23 -0.54 0.19 5.45
CA ILE A 23 -0.23 -0.34 4.13
C ILE A 23 0.87 0.54 3.52
N TYR A 24 1.99 -0.08 3.20
CA TYR A 24 3.16 0.59 2.63
C TYR A 24 3.52 -0.01 1.29
N LEU A 25 3.46 0.78 0.21
CA LEU A 25 4.02 0.39 -1.07
C LEU A 25 5.55 0.28 -0.95
N LEU A 26 6.09 -0.82 -1.46
CA LEU A 26 7.54 -1.06 -1.54
C LEU A 26 8.00 -0.59 -2.92
N ASP A 27 8.54 0.62 -2.99
CA ASP A 27 9.06 1.20 -4.22
C ASP A 27 10.41 0.54 -4.58
N ASN A 28 10.93 0.80 -5.78
CA ASN A 28 12.24 0.31 -6.22
C ASN A 28 13.35 0.77 -5.26
N GLY A 29 13.82 -0.14 -4.40
CA GLY A 29 14.82 0.11 -3.36
C GLY A 29 14.45 -0.47 -1.99
N ASP A 30 13.18 -0.83 -1.77
CA ASP A 30 12.69 -1.33 -0.48
C ASP A 30 12.75 -2.88 -0.36
N ALA A 31 13.44 -3.57 -1.27
CA ALA A 31 13.48 -5.04 -1.32
C ALA A 31 14.00 -5.68 -0.02
N ASP A 32 14.90 -5.00 0.70
CA ASP A 32 15.44 -5.45 1.98
C ASP A 32 14.44 -5.33 3.15
N LYS A 33 13.27 -4.71 2.91
CA LYS A 33 12.18 -4.56 3.88
C LYS A 33 11.15 -5.67 3.80
N ASN A 34 11.32 -6.62 2.88
CA ASN A 34 10.55 -7.86 2.83
C ASN A 34 10.84 -8.72 4.07
N GLY A 35 10.13 -8.46 5.17
CA GLY A 35 10.24 -9.26 6.39
C GLY A 35 10.44 -8.49 7.69
N GLU A 36 10.18 -7.17 7.73
CA GLU A 36 10.09 -6.48 9.02
C GLU A 36 9.05 -7.16 9.93
N ALA A 37 9.44 -7.44 11.18
CA ALA A 37 8.61 -8.17 12.13
C ALA A 37 7.24 -7.50 12.29
N GLY A 38 6.17 -8.23 11.97
CA GLY A 38 4.79 -7.74 12.06
C GLY A 38 4.16 -7.31 10.74
N TYR A 39 4.92 -7.25 9.64
CA TYR A 39 4.38 -6.94 8.31
C TYR A 39 4.35 -8.17 7.41
N LYS A 40 3.24 -8.34 6.70
CA LYS A 40 3.08 -9.29 5.60
C LYS A 40 3.34 -8.57 4.29
N VAL A 41 4.26 -9.11 3.50
CA VAL A 41 4.51 -8.65 2.13
C VAL A 41 3.54 -9.35 1.20
N LEU A 42 2.83 -8.59 0.37
CA LEU A 42 1.87 -9.09 -0.59
C LEU A 42 2.06 -8.38 -1.94
N PRO A 43 1.77 -9.04 -3.08
CA PRO A 43 1.84 -8.41 -4.38
C PRO A 43 0.76 -7.33 -4.54
N VAL A 44 1.03 -6.27 -5.31
CA VAL A 44 0.06 -5.16 -5.52
C VAL A 44 -1.28 -5.58 -6.11
N SER A 45 -1.38 -6.75 -6.75
CA SER A 45 -2.64 -7.35 -7.17
C SER A 45 -3.62 -7.63 -6.03
N GLU A 46 -3.11 -7.84 -4.81
CA GLU A 46 -3.91 -8.08 -3.61
C GLU A 46 -4.32 -6.79 -2.89
N LEU A 47 -3.84 -5.62 -3.34
CA LEU A 47 -3.99 -4.37 -2.59
C LEU A 47 -5.45 -3.98 -2.39
N GLN A 48 -6.28 -4.11 -3.43
CA GLN A 48 -7.71 -3.83 -3.33
C GLN A 48 -8.38 -4.69 -2.25
N ARG A 49 -8.09 -6.00 -2.23
CA ARG A 49 -8.63 -6.92 -1.24
C ARG A 49 -8.19 -6.56 0.18
N VAL A 50 -6.91 -6.22 0.36
CA VAL A 50 -6.37 -5.80 1.68
C VAL A 50 -6.97 -4.47 2.13
N TRP A 51 -7.14 -3.51 1.22
CA TRP A 51 -7.80 -2.24 1.50
C TRP A 51 -9.22 -2.45 2.06
N ASP A 52 -10.00 -3.31 1.40
CA ASP A 52 -11.39 -3.58 1.80
C ASP A 52 -11.50 -4.34 3.14
N GLN A 53 -10.50 -5.16 3.49
CA GLN A 53 -10.44 -5.88 4.76
C GLN A 53 -9.83 -5.06 5.90
N SER A 54 -9.13 -3.98 5.58
CA SER A 54 -8.44 -3.15 6.57
C SER A 54 -9.44 -2.24 7.29
N CYS A 55 -9.18 -1.98 8.58
CA CYS A 55 -10.07 -1.17 9.39
C CYS A 55 -10.11 0.30 8.88
N PRO A 56 -11.10 1.12 9.30
CA PRO A 56 -11.24 2.50 8.80
C PRO A 56 -10.04 3.42 9.03
N LEU A 57 -9.12 3.06 9.95
CA LEU A 57 -7.87 3.79 10.18
C LEU A 57 -6.81 3.53 9.09
N ARG A 58 -7.17 2.80 8.03
CA ARG A 58 -6.28 2.45 6.93
C ARG A 58 -5.79 3.66 6.16
N PHE A 59 -4.56 3.54 5.68
CA PHE A 59 -3.90 4.51 4.82
C PHE A 59 -2.95 3.78 3.86
N ILE A 60 -2.51 4.48 2.81
CA ILE A 60 -1.51 3.95 1.88
C ILE A 60 -0.42 5.00 1.72
N ASN A 61 0.78 4.68 2.20
CA ASN A 61 2.00 5.46 1.96
C ASN A 61 3.02 4.60 1.22
N ASN A 62 4.13 5.17 0.80
CA ASN A 62 5.31 4.36 0.53
C ASN A 62 6.12 4.12 1.82
N TRP A 63 7.02 3.15 1.78
CA TRP A 63 7.85 2.79 2.92
C TRP A 63 8.73 3.94 3.42
N ALA A 64 9.25 4.77 2.50
CA ALA A 64 10.08 5.94 2.84
C ALA A 64 9.29 7.08 3.51
N LEU A 65 7.96 7.00 3.56
CA LEU A 65 7.04 7.99 4.14
C LEU A 65 7.11 9.39 3.49
N ASP A 66 7.65 9.51 2.28
CA ASP A 66 7.68 10.77 1.51
C ASP A 66 6.53 10.89 0.50
N LYS A 67 5.79 9.79 0.25
CA LYS A 67 4.58 9.78 -0.58
C LYS A 67 3.37 9.26 0.18
N ASN A 68 2.27 10.00 0.06
CA ASN A 68 0.98 9.65 0.63
C ASN A 68 -0.05 9.50 -0.50
N TYR A 69 -0.50 8.27 -0.72
CA TYR A 69 -1.45 7.91 -1.76
C TYR A 69 -2.89 8.00 -1.24
N VAL A 70 -3.08 7.57 0.01
CA VAL A 70 -4.36 7.65 0.72
C VAL A 70 -4.11 8.05 2.17
N PRO A 71 -4.60 9.22 2.62
CA PRO A 71 -4.49 9.63 4.01
C PRO A 71 -5.18 8.67 4.98
N GLN A 72 -4.79 8.71 6.25
CA GLN A 72 -5.50 7.99 7.31
C GLN A 72 -6.94 8.53 7.47
N CYS A 73 -7.88 7.62 7.74
CA CYS A 73 -9.31 7.91 7.87
C CYS A 73 -9.92 8.53 6.59
N TYR A 74 -9.40 8.18 5.41
CA TYR A 74 -9.95 8.68 4.15
C TYR A 74 -11.31 8.03 3.84
N GLU A 75 -12.36 8.84 3.86
CA GLU A 75 -13.75 8.36 3.72
C GLU A 75 -14.25 8.35 2.27
N LYS A 76 -13.52 8.99 1.34
CA LYS A 76 -13.91 9.02 -0.07
C LYS A 76 -13.54 7.70 -0.77
N PRO A 77 -14.25 7.34 -1.84
CA PRO A 77 -13.86 6.20 -2.68
C PRO A 77 -12.40 6.34 -3.14
N VAL A 78 -11.64 5.26 -3.03
CA VAL A 78 -10.27 5.16 -3.50
C VAL A 78 -10.26 4.37 -4.80
N THR A 79 -9.49 4.83 -5.79
CA THR A 79 -9.24 4.08 -7.02
C THR A 79 -7.90 3.36 -6.91
N ILE A 80 -7.88 2.06 -7.19
CA ILE A 80 -6.67 1.22 -7.18
C ILE A 80 -6.62 0.44 -8.50
N GLU A 81 -5.59 0.69 -9.29
CA GLU A 81 -5.36 0.02 -10.57
C GLU A 81 -3.94 -0.55 -10.65
N ALA A 82 -3.80 -1.88 -10.66
CA ALA A 82 -2.52 -2.54 -10.89
C ALA A 82 -2.37 -2.88 -12.39
N ARG A 83 -1.22 -2.52 -13.00
CA ARG A 83 -0.92 -2.74 -14.42
C ARG A 83 0.47 -3.33 -14.63
#